data_AF-A0A8I3A5F3-F1
#
_entry.id   AF-A0A8I3A5F3-F1
#
_cell.length_a   1.000
_cell.length_b   1.000
_cell.length_c   1.000
_cell.angle_alpha   90.00
_cell.angle_beta   90.00
_cell.angle_gamma   90.00
#
_symmetry.space_group_name_H-M   'P 1'
#
loop_
_entity.id
_entity.type
_entity.pdbx_description
1 polymer ?
#
loop_
_entity_poly.entity_id
_entity_poly.type
_entity_poly.pdbx_seq_one_letter_code
_entity_poly.pdbx_strand_id
1 'polypeptide(L)'
;MGEDKEIVITDIRAKEPALGLRRLPAGFYTAVHHSGLEWRTENKCSSVSDDVVEWSGPIPLLVLTEVSDRQIISATVCFEVYASFEFQPMLGTGEHLRKLTTTVDQLLDHNAKHVRK
;
A
#
# COMPACT_ATOMS: atom_id res chain seq x y z
N MET A 1 24.85 20.68 -2.40
CA MET A 1 23.89 19.81 -3.13
C MET A 1 23.27 18.92 -2.08
N GLY A 2 21.95 19.03 -1.86
CA GLY A 2 21.26 18.04 -1.03
C GLY A 2 21.21 16.72 -1.80
N GLU A 3 21.40 15.60 -1.11
CA GLU A 3 21.16 14.29 -1.71
C GLU A 3 19.66 14.12 -1.92
N ASP A 4 19.25 13.79 -3.14
CA ASP A 4 17.88 13.41 -3.42
C ASP A 4 17.59 12.11 -2.66
N LYS A 5 16.59 12.16 -1.79
CA LYS A 5 16.15 11.00 -1.02
C LYS A 5 14.88 10.44 -1.65
N GLU A 6 14.95 9.16 -1.98
CA GLU A 6 13.81 8.41 -2.50
C GLU A 6 13.31 7.43 -1.43
N ILE A 7 11.99 7.38 -1.25
CA ILE A 7 11.35 6.34 -0.44
C ILE A 7 10.44 5.53 -1.36
N VAL A 8 10.70 4.23 -1.40
CA VAL A 8 9.97 3.28 -2.22
C VAL A 8 9.33 2.24 -1.31
N ILE A 9 8.02 2.03 -1.45
CA ILE A 9 7.41 0.82 -0.89
C ILE A 9 7.66 -0.29 -1.89
N THR A 10 8.31 -1.36 -1.47
CA THR A 10 8.59 -2.51 -2.34
C THR A 10 7.55 -3.61 -2.19
N ASP A 11 6.93 -3.72 -1.01
CA ASP A 11 6.06 -4.82 -0.66
C ASP A 11 4.92 -4.37 0.26
N ILE A 12 3.70 -4.76 -0.10
CA ILE A 12 2.51 -4.61 0.72
C ILE A 12 1.90 -5.99 0.92
N ARG A 13 1.61 -6.35 2.17
CA ARG A 13 0.98 -7.63 2.51
C ARG A 13 -0.27 -7.41 3.36
N ALA A 14 -1.40 -7.91 2.90
CA ALA A 14 -2.64 -7.94 3.64
C ALA A 14 -2.94 -9.36 4.10
N LYS A 15 -3.13 -9.54 5.42
CA LYS A 15 -3.54 -10.82 6.00
C LYS A 15 -5.05 -10.91 6.11
N GLU A 16 -5.60 -12.05 5.72
CA GLU A 16 -7.00 -12.43 5.75
C GLU A 16 -7.92 -11.35 5.12
N PRO A 17 -7.61 -10.84 3.91
CA PRO A 17 -8.39 -9.74 3.34
C PRO A 17 -9.81 -10.17 2.97
N ALA A 18 -10.06 -11.46 2.76
CA ALA A 18 -11.40 -11.98 2.46
C ALA A 18 -12.30 -12.13 3.70
N LEU A 19 -11.77 -11.93 4.91
CA LEU A 19 -12.51 -12.20 6.15
C LEU A 19 -13.76 -11.32 6.25
N GLY A 20 -14.93 -11.96 6.35
CA GLY A 20 -16.21 -11.29 6.50
C GLY A 20 -16.89 -10.87 5.19
N LEU A 21 -16.27 -11.13 4.02
CA LEU A 21 -16.90 -10.88 2.73
C LEU A 21 -18.10 -11.81 2.50
N ARG A 22 -19.19 -11.25 1.98
CA ARG A 22 -20.42 -12.00 1.65
C ARG A 22 -20.37 -12.63 0.26
N ARG A 23 -19.44 -12.21 -0.59
CA ARG A 23 -19.30 -12.61 -1.99
C ARG A 23 -17.83 -12.85 -2.30
N LEU A 24 -17.56 -13.74 -3.25
CA LEU A 24 -16.20 -13.98 -3.72
C LEU A 24 -15.75 -12.79 -4.59
N PRO A 25 -14.66 -12.08 -4.21
CA PRO A 25 -14.10 -11.05 -5.05
C PRO A 25 -13.37 -11.66 -6.25
N ALA A 26 -13.33 -10.91 -7.35
CA ALA A 26 -12.48 -11.18 -8.51
C ALA A 26 -10.98 -10.99 -8.16
N GLY A 27 -10.67 -10.18 -7.15
CA GLY A 27 -9.33 -10.01 -6.63
C GLY A 27 -9.27 -8.91 -5.59
N PHE A 28 -8.05 -8.55 -5.20
CA PHE A 28 -7.79 -7.48 -4.25
C PHE A 28 -6.79 -6.49 -4.83
N TYR A 29 -6.93 -5.22 -4.47
CA TYR A 29 -5.90 -4.21 -4.72
C TYR A 29 -5.73 -3.31 -3.50
N THR A 30 -4.58 -2.63 -3.44
CA THR A 30 -4.31 -1.60 -2.45
C THR A 30 -4.21 -0.24 -3.14
N ALA A 31 -4.86 0.77 -2.57
CA ALA A 31 -4.62 2.17 -2.87
C ALA A 31 -3.69 2.75 -1.79
N VAL A 32 -2.70 3.51 -2.23
CA VAL A 32 -1.75 4.22 -1.36
C VAL A 32 -1.91 5.70 -1.61
N HIS A 33 -2.21 6.46 -0.56
CA HIS A 33 -2.37 7.90 -0.61
C HIS A 33 -1.26 8.63 0.13
N HIS A 34 -0.73 9.66 -0.49
CA HIS A 34 0.26 10.55 0.10
C HIS A 34 0.20 11.92 -0.58
N SER A 35 0.19 13.01 0.20
CA SER A 35 0.16 14.39 -0.32
C SER A 35 -0.89 14.67 -1.40
N GLY A 36 -2.07 14.04 -1.29
CA GLY A 36 -3.16 14.16 -2.27
C GLY A 36 -2.97 13.36 -3.56
N LEU A 37 -1.85 12.66 -3.72
CA LEU A 37 -1.64 11.68 -4.78
C LEU A 37 -2.18 10.32 -4.36
N GLU A 38 -2.68 9.58 -5.34
CA GLU A 38 -3.12 8.20 -5.20
C GLU A 38 -2.33 7.32 -6.15
N TRP A 39 -1.83 6.21 -5.63
CA TRP A 39 -1.29 5.12 -6.42
C TRP A 39 -2.06 3.83 -6.13
N ARG A 40 -2.28 2.99 -7.14
CA ARG A 40 -3.00 1.72 -7.00
C ARG A 40 -2.15 0.55 -7.48
N THR A 41 -2.18 -0.55 -6.74
CA THR A 41 -1.61 -1.82 -7.18
C THR A 41 -2.42 -2.39 -8.35
N GLU A 42 -1.83 -3.38 -9.03
CA GLU A 42 -2.62 -4.31 -9.83
C GLU A 42 -3.67 -5.02 -8.96
N ASN A 43 -4.76 -5.44 -9.61
CA ASN A 43 -5.74 -6.29 -8.97
C ASN A 43 -5.21 -7.72 -8.97
N LYS A 44 -4.89 -8.24 -7.79
CA LYS A 44 -4.34 -9.57 -7.63
C LYS A 44 -5.47 -10.55 -7.31
N CYS A 45 -5.66 -11.51 -8.19
CA CYS A 45 -6.49 -12.67 -7.91
C CYS A 45 -5.76 -13.49 -6.84
N SER A 46 -6.26 -13.49 -5.62
CA SER A 46 -5.87 -14.50 -4.64
C SER A 46 -7.00 -15.51 -4.53
N SER A 47 -6.65 -16.77 -4.31
CA SER A 47 -7.64 -17.75 -3.92
C SER A 47 -8.23 -17.34 -2.56
N VAL A 48 -9.49 -17.72 -2.31
CA VAL A 48 -10.17 -17.42 -1.02
C VAL A 48 -9.47 -18.15 0.14
N SER A 49 -8.69 -19.19 -0.18
CA SER A 49 -7.82 -19.91 0.75
C SER A 49 -6.48 -19.24 1.04
N ASP A 50 -6.12 -18.18 0.30
CA ASP A 50 -4.88 -17.47 0.56
C ASP A 50 -5.10 -16.52 1.74
N ASP A 51 -4.55 -16.90 2.89
CA ASP A 51 -4.56 -16.07 4.10
C ASP A 51 -3.75 -14.78 3.94
N VAL A 52 -2.96 -14.65 2.86
CA VAL A 52 -2.13 -13.48 2.59
C VAL A 52 -2.21 -13.09 1.13
N VAL A 53 -2.49 -11.82 0.88
CA VAL A 53 -2.32 -11.21 -0.45
C VAL A 53 -1.13 -10.28 -0.39
N GLU A 54 -0.19 -10.50 -1.30
CA GLU A 54 1.05 -9.74 -1.40
C GLU A 54 1.12 -9.03 -2.74
N TRP A 55 1.34 -7.71 -2.71
CA TRP A 55 1.68 -6.93 -3.89
C TRP A 55 3.15 -6.53 -3.77
N SER A 56 3.97 -7.08 -4.66
CA SER A 56 5.40 -6.76 -4.76
C SER A 56 5.64 -5.92 -6.00
N GLY A 57 6.50 -4.93 -5.87
CA GLY A 57 6.85 -4.02 -6.95
C GLY A 57 7.08 -2.61 -6.41
N PRO A 58 7.99 -1.85 -7.03
CA PRO A 58 8.32 -0.52 -6.54
C PRO A 58 7.13 0.41 -6.70
N ILE A 59 6.61 0.88 -5.57
CA ILE A 59 5.69 2.01 -5.49
C ILE A 59 6.54 3.21 -5.12
N PRO A 60 6.87 4.10 -6.08
CA PRO A 60 7.58 5.32 -5.74
C PRO A 60 6.61 6.18 -4.91
N LEU A 61 6.75 6.16 -3.59
CA LEU A 61 5.99 7.04 -2.71
C LEU A 61 6.46 8.48 -2.88
N LEU A 62 7.77 8.65 -3.08
CA LEU A 62 8.46 9.92 -2.88
C LEU A 62 9.72 9.97 -3.74
N VAL A 63 9.71 10.80 -4.79
CA VAL A 63 10.92 11.46 -5.30
C VAL A 63 10.85 12.89 -4.75
N LEU A 64 11.58 13.17 -3.68
CA LEU A 64 11.55 14.48 -3.04
C LEU A 64 12.81 15.25 -3.38
N THR A 65 12.70 16.08 -4.41
CA THR A 65 13.62 17.19 -4.63
C THR A 65 13.18 18.35 -3.73
N GLU A 66 14.12 18.89 -2.94
CA GLU A 66 13.97 20.14 -2.17
C GLU A 66 13.09 20.15 -0.90
N VAL A 67 12.80 19.01 -0.26
CA VAL A 67 12.04 18.98 1.02
C VAL A 67 12.97 18.70 2.21
N SER A 68 12.81 19.43 3.32
CA SER A 68 13.62 19.19 4.52
C SER A 68 13.31 17.82 5.14
N ASP A 69 14.34 17.08 5.58
CA ASP A 69 14.23 15.76 6.23
C ASP A 69 13.11 15.66 7.27
N ARG A 70 12.91 16.71 8.05
CA ARG A 70 11.90 16.74 9.13
C ARG A 70 10.46 16.68 8.61
N GLN A 71 10.18 17.26 7.45
CA GLN A 71 8.86 17.20 6.83
C GLN A 71 8.60 15.81 6.23
N ILE A 72 9.64 15.20 5.64
CA ILE A 72 9.58 13.86 5.03
C ILE A 72 9.18 12.82 6.07
N ILE A 73 9.86 12.79 7.21
CA ILE A 73 9.62 11.79 8.26
C ILE A 73 8.22 11.93 8.90
N SER A 74 7.67 13.15 8.96
CA SER A 74 6.33 13.41 9.48
C SER A 74 5.21 13.21 8.46
N ALA A 75 5.55 12.93 7.20
CA ALA A 75 4.57 12.80 6.15
C ALA A 75 3.66 11.58 6.39
N THR A 76 2.36 11.77 6.22
CA THR A 76 1.36 10.74 6.44
C THR A 76 1.11 9.95 5.16
N VAL A 77 1.17 8.63 5.27
CA VAL A 77 0.85 7.66 4.21
C VAL A 77 -0.38 6.89 4.64
N CYS A 78 -1.37 6.79 3.75
CA CYS A 78 -2.58 6.02 3.95
C CYS A 78 -2.61 4.83 3.00
N PHE A 79 -2.89 3.65 3.54
CA PHE A 79 -3.04 2.41 2.81
C PHE A 79 -4.49 1.96 2.94
N GLU A 80 -5.13 1.68 1.81
CA GLU A 80 -6.51 1.20 1.77
C GLU A 80 -6.59 -0.06 0.92
N VAL A 81 -7.13 -1.13 1.50
CA VAL A 81 -7.28 -2.43 0.82
C VAL A 81 -8.72 -2.56 0.35
N TYR A 82 -8.88 -2.98 -0.90
CA TYR A 82 -10.17 -3.13 -1.56
C TYR A 82 -10.36 -4.55 -2.09
N ALA A 83 -11.59 -5.05 -1.96
CA ALA A 83 -12.08 -6.21 -2.71
C ALA A 83 -12.65 -5.73 -4.05
N SER A 84 -12.08 -6.20 -5.15
CA SER A 84 -12.67 -5.98 -6.47
C SER A 84 -13.65 -7.11 -6.82
N PHE A 85 -14.78 -6.76 -7.42
CA PHE A 85 -15.72 -7.72 -8.03
C PHE A 85 -15.68 -7.72 -9.56
N GLU A 86 -14.81 -6.90 -10.13
CA GLU A 86 -14.65 -6.69 -11.56
C GLU A 86 -13.19 -6.97 -11.95
N PHE A 87 -13.01 -7.59 -13.12
CA PHE A 87 -11.68 -7.74 -13.71
C PHE A 87 -11.30 -6.47 -14.45
N GLN A 88 -10.00 -6.16 -14.52
CA GLN A 88 -9.51 -5.04 -15.34
C GLN A 88 -9.97 -5.22 -16.80
N PRO A 89 -10.34 -4.13 -17.51
CA PRO A 89 -10.19 -2.72 -17.16
C PRO A 89 -11.40 -2.10 -16.42
N MET A 90 -12.39 -2.90 -16.00
CA MET A 90 -13.65 -2.40 -15.45
C MET A 90 -13.61 -2.12 -13.95
N LEU A 91 -12.42 -2.02 -13.33
CA LEU A 91 -12.29 -1.79 -11.88
C LEU A 91 -13.02 -0.51 -11.45
N GLY A 92 -14.23 -0.64 -10.90
CA GLY A 92 -14.79 0.37 -10.01
C GLY A 92 -13.99 0.47 -8.70
N THR A 93 -14.51 1.26 -7.74
CA THR A 93 -13.86 1.43 -6.42
C THR A 93 -13.84 0.14 -5.58
N GLY A 94 -14.55 -0.92 -5.99
CA GLY A 94 -14.68 -2.14 -5.20
C GLY A 94 -15.34 -1.91 -3.84
N GLU A 95 -15.22 -2.90 -2.94
CA GLU A 95 -15.61 -2.80 -1.54
C GLU A 95 -14.38 -2.48 -0.69
N HIS A 96 -14.41 -1.38 0.05
CA HIS A 96 -13.35 -0.99 0.96
C HIS A 96 -13.32 -1.92 2.18
N LEU A 97 -12.17 -2.54 2.44
CA LEU A 97 -12.01 -3.54 3.48
C LEU A 97 -11.33 -2.99 4.73
N ARG A 98 -10.19 -2.33 4.54
CA ARG A 98 -9.31 -1.89 5.62
C ARG A 98 -8.58 -0.62 5.24
N LYS A 99 -8.37 0.22 6.24
CA LYS A 99 -7.57 1.45 6.16
C LYS A 99 -6.51 1.43 7.24
N LEU A 100 -5.27 1.72 6.86
CA LEU A 100 -4.17 1.97 7.77
C LEU A 100 -3.58 3.33 7.44
N THR A 101 -3.45 4.19 8.45
CA THR A 101 -2.78 5.47 8.32
C THR A 101 -1.57 5.47 9.24
N THR A 102 -0.41 5.82 8.68
CA THR A 102 0.88 5.80 9.35
C THR A 102 1.71 6.97 8.86
N THR A 103 2.81 7.26 9.53
CA THR A 103 3.81 8.22 9.06
C THR A 103 5.04 7.52 8.48
N VAL A 104 5.83 8.24 7.69
CA VAL A 104 7.05 7.71 7.06
C VAL A 104 8.07 7.26 8.11
N ASP A 105 8.26 8.00 9.21
CA ASP A 105 9.12 7.59 10.32
C ASP A 105 8.72 6.23 10.90
N GLN A 106 7.42 6.00 11.12
CA GLN A 106 6.88 4.76 11.64
C GLN A 106 7.14 3.58 10.68
N LEU A 107 7.03 3.82 9.37
CA LEU A 107 7.35 2.82 8.34
C LEU A 107 8.84 2.46 8.35
N LEU A 108 9.72 3.46 8.45
CA LEU A 108 11.17 3.26 8.51
C LEU A 108 11.59 2.53 9.79
N ASP A 109 11.04 2.92 10.95
CA ASP A 109 11.29 2.28 12.24
C ASP A 109 10.83 0.82 12.26
N HIS A 110 9.69 0.52 11.62
CA HIS A 110 9.19 -0.83 11.50
C HIS A 110 10.08 -1.69 10.60
N ASN A 111 10.57 -1.13 9.48
CA ASN A 111 11.47 -1.84 8.57
C ASN A 111 12.83 -2.18 9.23
N ALA A 112 13.40 -1.24 9.99
CA ALA A 112 14.67 -1.45 10.70
C ALA A 112 14.64 -2.63 11.69
N LYS A 113 13.46 -2.97 12.23
CA LYS A 113 13.26 -4.13 13.12
C LYS A 113 13.18 -5.46 12.37
N HIS A 114 12.79 -5.44 11.09
CA HIS A 114 12.69 -6.65 10.26
C HIS A 114 14.01 -7.03 9.57
N VAL A 115 14.89 -6.06 9.29
CA VAL A 115 16.20 -6.29 8.65
C VAL A 115 17.27 -6.82 9.62
N ARG A 116 17.07 -6.70 10.94
CA ARG A 116 18.01 -7.16 11.97
C ARG A 116 17.84 -8.63 12.39
N LYS A 117 17.31 -9.49 11.52
CA LYS A 117 17.21 -10.95 11.77
C LYS A 117 18.15 -11.73 10.87
#